data_AF-A0A8J8G6T0-F1
#
_entry.id   AF-A0A8J8G6T0-F1
#
_cell.length_a   1.000
_cell.length_b   1.000
_cell.length_c   1.000
_cell.angle_alpha   90.00
_cell.angle_beta   90.00
_cell.angle_gamma   90.00
#
_symmetry.space_group_name_H-M   'P 1'
#
loop_
_entity.id
_entity.type
_entity.pdbx_description
1 polymer ?
#
loop_
_entity_poly.entity_id
_entity_poly.type
_entity_poly.pdbx_seq_one_letter_code
_entity_poly.pdbx_strand_id
1 'polypeptide(L)'
;MYYRKGGEKKEMTLSNVEFIRRFSMHILPKRFVRIRHYGILSSSWKRGKLQDLQACLKVEKPVFVAKTLLKKCRCCKEGNLVTLAIFGNKGPPERYLGVFSTMSAK
;
A
#
# COMPACT_ATOMS: atom_id res chain seq x y z
N MET A 1 4.46 15.45 9.04
CA MET A 1 4.11 14.36 8.11
C MET A 1 3.18 14.89 7.03
N TYR A 2 3.40 14.45 5.81
CA TYR A 2 2.90 15.03 4.57
C TYR A 2 1.64 14.29 4.11
N TYR A 3 0.46 14.92 4.12
CA TYR A 3 -0.69 14.39 3.38
C TYR A 3 -1.58 15.53 2.89
N ARG A 4 -1.27 16.07 1.69
CA ARG A 4 -2.29 16.40 0.65
C ARG A 4 -1.76 17.05 -0.65
N LYS A 5 -0.61 16.66 -1.22
CA LYS A 5 -0.32 16.97 -2.63
C LYS A 5 0.43 15.81 -3.31
N GLY A 6 -0.33 14.88 -3.90
CA GLY A 6 0.17 14.00 -4.97
C GLY A 6 1.30 13.01 -4.67
N GLY A 7 1.69 12.79 -3.42
CA GLY A 7 2.76 11.82 -3.08
C GLY A 7 4.18 12.32 -3.35
N GLU A 8 4.37 13.61 -3.59
CA GLU A 8 5.71 14.20 -3.69
C GLU A 8 6.36 14.30 -2.31
N LYS A 9 7.59 13.78 -2.16
CA LYS A 9 8.40 14.00 -0.96
C LYS A 9 8.87 15.46 -1.00
N LYS A 10 8.25 16.34 -0.21
CA LYS A 10 8.75 17.70 -0.01
C LYS A 10 9.42 17.81 1.35
N GLU A 11 10.58 18.45 1.34
CA GLU A 11 11.23 18.92 2.56
C GLU A 11 10.40 20.08 3.13
N MET A 12 10.13 20.02 4.43
CA MET A 12 9.38 21.02 5.15
C MET A 12 10.19 21.39 6.37
N THR A 13 10.58 22.65 6.45
CA THR A 13 11.14 23.25 7.66
C THR A 13 10.03 23.39 8.69
N LEU A 14 10.24 22.79 9.87
CA LEU A 14 9.30 22.82 11.00
C LEU A 14 9.91 23.65 12.11
N SER A 15 9.09 24.44 12.79
CA SER A 15 9.52 25.10 14.02
C SER A 15 9.80 24.05 15.10
N ASN A 16 10.71 24.37 16.03
CA ASN A 16 11.09 23.46 17.12
C ASN A 16 9.87 22.95 17.91
N VAL A 17 8.89 23.83 18.16
CA VAL A 17 7.65 23.49 18.88
C VAL A 17 6.82 22.47 18.10
N GLU A 18 6.68 22.66 16.78
CA GLU A 18 5.89 21.77 15.94
C GLU A 18 6.57 20.42 15.72
N PHE A 19 7.91 20.40 15.69
CA PHE A 19 8.70 19.18 15.68
C PHE A 19 8.45 18.35 16.95
N ILE A 20 8.61 18.95 18.14
CA ILE A 20 8.40 18.27 19.42
C ILE A 20 6.97 17.72 19.52
N ARG A 21 5.97 18.52 19.14
CA ARG A 21 4.57 18.08 19.14
C ARG A 21 4.35 16.84 18.25
N ARG A 22 4.86 16.85 17.01
CA ARG A 22 4.72 15.72 16.09
C ARG A 22 5.49 14.50 16.57
N PHE A 23 6.71 14.70 17.07
CA PHE A 23 7.54 13.63 17.61
C PHE A 23 6.86 12.95 18.81
N SER A 24 6.32 13.72 19.74
CA SER A 24 5.59 13.20 20.91
C SER A 24 4.34 12.39 20.55
N MET A 25 3.65 12.70 19.45
CA MET A 25 2.51 11.89 18.98
C MET A 25 2.92 10.53 18.40
N HIS A 26 4.17 10.39 17.97
CA HIS A 26 4.71 9.12 17.46
C HIS A 26 5.31 8.24 18.58
N ILE A 27 5.56 8.82 19.76
CA ILE A 27 6.05 8.09 20.92
C ILE A 27 4.86 7.58 21.73
N LEU A 28 4.92 6.31 22.13
CA LEU A 28 3.94 5.74 23.05
C LEU A 28 4.13 6.37 24.44
N PRO A 29 3.12 7.05 25.03
CA PRO A 29 3.28 7.70 26.32
C PRO A 29 3.63 6.70 27.42
N LYS A 30 4.39 7.14 28.43
CA LYS A 30 4.76 6.29 29.57
C LYS A 30 3.49 5.73 30.23
N ARG A 31 3.49 4.43 30.54
CA ARG A 31 2.34 3.64 31.06
C ARG A 31 1.26 3.26 30.04
N PHE A 32 1.40 3.62 28.77
CA PHE A 32 0.57 3.03 27.72
C PHE A 32 1.22 1.75 27.19
N VAL A 33 0.42 0.68 27.10
CA VAL A 33 0.85 -0.60 26.53
C VAL A 33 0.23 -0.74 25.14
N ARG A 34 1.03 -1.15 24.15
CA ARG A 34 0.50 -1.47 22.83
C ARG A 34 -0.31 -2.76 22.92
N ILE A 35 -1.63 -2.65 22.81
CA ILE A 35 -2.52 -3.83 22.80
C ILE A 35 -2.24 -4.65 21.55
N ARG A 36 -1.85 -5.91 21.73
CA ARG A 36 -1.74 -6.88 20.66
C ARG A 36 -3.01 -7.72 20.66
N HIS A 37 -3.76 -7.67 19.57
CA HIS A 37 -4.96 -8.48 19.42
C HIS A 37 -4.59 -9.91 19.02
N TYR A 38 -4.98 -10.89 19.84
CA TYR A 38 -4.83 -12.32 19.56
C TYR A 38 -6.18 -12.94 19.17
N GLY A 39 -6.14 -14.16 18.63
CA GLY A 39 -7.35 -14.88 18.19
C GLY A 39 -8.02 -14.23 16.97
N ILE A 40 -9.33 -14.03 17.05
CA ILE A 40 -10.20 -13.55 15.95
C ILE A 40 -9.78 -12.17 15.43
N LEU A 41 -9.23 -11.31 16.31
CA LEU A 41 -8.82 -9.97 15.93
C LEU A 41 -7.36 -9.90 15.43
N SER A 42 -6.62 -11.02 15.45
CA SER A 42 -5.25 -11.07 14.95
C SER A 42 -5.20 -10.93 13.42
N SER A 43 -4.12 -10.33 12.91
CA SER A 43 -3.92 -10.17 11.46
C SER A 43 -3.77 -11.52 10.74
N SER A 44 -3.10 -12.48 11.37
CA SER A 44 -2.92 -13.83 10.82
C SER A 44 -4.26 -14.57 10.68
N TRP A 45 -5.12 -14.52 11.70
CA TRP A 45 -6.44 -15.15 11.65
C TRP A 45 -7.33 -14.46 10.61
N LYS A 46 -7.36 -13.11 10.61
CA LYS A 46 -8.15 -12.33 9.63
C LYS A 46 -7.76 -12.59 8.18
N ARG A 47 -6.51 -12.99 7.91
CA ARG A 47 -6.06 -13.24 6.53
C ARG A 47 -6.68 -14.49 5.91
N GLY A 48 -6.96 -15.54 6.70
CA GLY A 48 -7.56 -16.78 6.23
C GLY A 48 -9.04 -16.89 6.61
N LYS A 49 -9.32 -16.98 7.91
CA LYS A 49 -10.64 -17.36 8.44
C LYS A 49 -11.74 -16.33 8.19
N LEU A 50 -11.39 -15.07 8.03
CA LEU A 50 -12.37 -14.02 7.75
C LEU A 50 -13.00 -14.19 6.36
N GLN A 51 -12.24 -14.68 5.37
CA GLN A 51 -12.77 -14.91 4.02
C GLN A 51 -13.73 -16.11 4.01
N ASP A 52 -13.35 -17.19 4.70
CA ASP A 52 -14.19 -18.39 4.85
C ASP A 52 -15.53 -18.02 5.52
N LEU A 53 -15.49 -17.24 6.60
CA LEU A 53 -16.69 -16.80 7.30
C LEU A 53 -17.57 -15.87 6.44
N GLN A 54 -16.97 -14.96 5.67
CA GLN A 54 -17.72 -14.09 4.75
C GLN A 54 -18.45 -14.91 3.67
N ALA A 55 -17.82 -15.98 3.17
CA ALA A 55 -18.44 -16.89 2.22
C ALA A 55 -19.61 -17.66 2.85
N CYS A 56 -19.42 -18.22 4.05
CA CYS A 56 -20.49 -18.92 4.77
C CYS A 56 -21.69 -18.02 5.09
N LEU A 57 -21.42 -16.77 5.50
CA LEU A 57 -22.44 -15.78 5.86
C LEU A 57 -23.05 -15.08 4.63
N LYS A 58 -22.61 -15.41 3.41
CA LYS A 58 -23.03 -14.77 2.15
C LYS A 58 -22.94 -13.23 2.20
N VAL A 59 -21.89 -12.72 2.83
CA VAL A 59 -21.67 -11.27 2.94
C VAL A 59 -21.20 -10.75 1.59
N GLU A 60 -21.94 -9.80 1.02
CA GLU A 60 -21.51 -9.11 -0.19
C GLU A 60 -20.28 -8.26 0.11
N LYS A 61 -19.13 -8.68 -0.42
CA LYS A 61 -17.90 -7.92 -0.29
C LYS A 61 -17.86 -6.81 -1.33
N PRO A 62 -17.68 -5.53 -0.95
CA PRO A 62 -17.50 -4.47 -1.93
C PRO A 62 -16.21 -4.75 -2.72
N VAL A 63 -16.35 -5.00 -4.01
CA VAL A 63 -15.23 -5.17 -4.92
C VAL A 63 -14.62 -3.81 -5.18
N PHE A 64 -13.43 -3.56 -4.61
CA PHE A 64 -12.70 -2.34 -4.94
C PHE A 64 -12.07 -2.50 -6.32
N VAL A 65 -12.71 -1.93 -7.34
CA VAL A 65 -12.13 -1.83 -8.68
C VAL A 65 -10.95 -0.87 -8.60
N ALA A 66 -9.74 -1.39 -8.79
CA ALA A 66 -8.53 -0.58 -8.81
C ALA A 66 -8.65 0.48 -9.92
N LYS A 67 -8.74 1.75 -9.53
CA LYS A 67 -8.81 2.86 -10.49
C LYS A 67 -7.40 3.25 -10.89
N THR A 68 -7.07 3.08 -12.17
CA THR A 68 -5.81 3.58 -12.73
C THR A 68 -5.77 5.11 -12.60
N LEU A 69 -4.74 5.64 -11.92
CA LEU A 69 -4.59 7.07 -11.65
C LEU A 69 -4.22 7.88 -12.90
N LEU A 70 -3.74 7.22 -13.95
CA LEU A 70 -3.26 7.86 -15.17
C LEU A 70 -4.22 7.52 -16.32
N LYS A 71 -4.99 8.51 -16.76
CA LYS A 71 -5.90 8.39 -17.91
C LYS A 71 -5.26 8.80 -19.23
N LYS A 72 -4.22 9.66 -19.20
CA LYS A 72 -3.55 10.21 -20.37
C LYS A 72 -2.03 10.00 -20.32
N CYS A 73 -1.41 9.79 -21.47
CA CYS A 73 0.04 9.70 -21.60
C CYS A 73 0.73 11.00 -21.16
N ARG A 74 1.77 10.88 -20.32
CA ARG A 74 2.53 12.03 -19.79
C ARG A 74 3.47 12.67 -20.82
N CYS A 75 3.83 11.95 -21.88
CA CYS A 75 4.76 12.39 -22.92
C CYS A 75 4.05 13.17 -24.04
N CYS A 76 3.00 12.59 -24.63
CA CYS A 76 2.33 13.17 -25.79
C CYS A 76 1.02 13.90 -25.47
N LYS A 77 0.41 13.71 -24.28
CA LYS A 77 -0.91 14.24 -23.87
C LYS A 77 -2.10 13.88 -24.78
N GLU A 78 -1.84 13.27 -25.93
CA GLU A 78 -2.78 12.78 -26.94
C GLU A 78 -2.74 11.25 -26.93
N GLY A 79 -3.44 10.63 -25.98
CA GLY A 79 -3.53 9.18 -25.90
C GLY A 79 -3.96 8.68 -24.53
N ASN A 80 -4.88 7.72 -24.52
CA ASN A 80 -5.35 7.09 -23.28
C ASN A 80 -4.42 5.93 -22.90
N LEU A 81 -4.03 5.88 -21.63
CA LEU A 81 -3.25 4.76 -21.11
C LEU A 81 -4.16 3.57 -20.83
N VAL A 82 -3.90 2.44 -21.49
CA VAL A 82 -4.59 1.18 -21.25
C VAL A 82 -3.78 0.36 -20.25
N THR A 83 -4.44 -0.13 -19.20
CA THR A 83 -3.79 -0.98 -18.19
C THR A 83 -3.74 -2.41 -18.72
N LEU A 84 -2.56 -2.89 -19.11
CA LEU A 84 -2.38 -4.26 -19.63
C LEU A 84 -2.33 -5.31 -18.51
N ALA A 85 -1.77 -4.97 -17.35
CA ALA A 85 -1.69 -5.86 -16.20
C ALA A 85 -1.56 -5.07 -14.88
N ILE A 86 -2.14 -5.61 -13.81
CA ILE A 86 -1.97 -5.12 -12.43
C ILE A 86 -1.22 -6.20 -11.66
N PHE A 87 0.00 -5.89 -11.22
CA PHE A 87 0.80 -6.80 -10.43
C PHE A 87 0.41 -6.67 -8.94
N GLY A 88 0.16 -7.80 -8.28
CA GLY A 88 -0.12 -7.84 -6.84
C GLY A 88 1.10 -7.48 -5.99
N ASN A 89 0.90 -7.35 -4.67
CA ASN A 89 1.93 -6.93 -3.71
C ASN A 89 3.07 -7.95 -3.47
N LYS A 90 3.22 -9.00 -4.28
CA LYS A 90 4.25 -10.03 -4.09
C LYS A 90 4.89 -10.39 -5.42
N GLY A 91 6.06 -9.81 -5.67
CA GLY A 91 6.98 -10.15 -6.75
C GLY A 91 6.45 -9.87 -8.16
N PRO A 92 7.35 -9.72 -9.14
CA PRO A 92 6.95 -9.84 -10.54
C PRO A 92 6.41 -11.25 -10.79
N PRO A 93 5.35 -11.43 -11.61
CA PRO A 93 4.85 -12.76 -11.97
C PRO A 93 5.96 -13.63 -12.57
N GLU A 94 5.88 -14.94 -12.35
CA GLU A 94 6.86 -15.96 -12.79
C GLU A 94 7.36 -15.73 -14.23
N ARG A 95 6.46 -15.32 -15.14
CA ARG A 95 6.72 -15.07 -16.57
C ARG A 95 7.73 -13.95 -16.84
N TYR A 96 8.04 -13.09 -15.86
CA TYR A 96 9.00 -11.98 -15.99
C TYR A 96 10.38 -12.26 -15.39
N LEU A 97 10.55 -13.37 -14.65
CA LEU A 97 11.83 -13.71 -14.01
C LEU A 97 12.93 -14.12 -15.01
N GLY A 98 12.55 -14.54 -16.23
CA GLY A 98 13.48 -14.91 -17.30
C GLY A 98 13.86 -13.78 -18.28
N VAL A 99 13.26 -12.59 -18.18
CA VAL A 99 13.48 -11.49 -19.15
C VAL A 99 14.76 -10.70 -18.85
N PHE A 100 15.27 -10.76 -17.61
CA PHE A 100 16.51 -10.07 -17.19
C PHE A 100 17.71 -10.99 -17.02
N SER A 101 17.62 -12.26 -17.44
CA SER A 101 18.72 -13.21 -17.34
C SER A 101 18.90 -14.01 -18.62
N THR A 102 19.32 -13.32 -19.68
CA THR A 102 20.15 -13.94 -20.72
C THR A 102 21.30 -12.99 -21.05
N MET A 103 22.46 -13.31 -20.45
CA MET A 103 23.83 -13.23 -20.99
C MET A 103 24.27 -11.93 -21.70
N SER A 104 25.41 -11.33 -21.34
CA SER A 104 26.69 -12.02 -21.49
C SER A 104 27.75 -11.56 -20.50
N ALA A 105 28.39 -12.56 -19.90
CA ALA A 105 29.80 -12.49 -19.57
C ALA A 105 30.60 -12.25 -20.87
N LYS A 106 31.31 -11.12 -20.92
CA LYS A 106 32.70 -10.95 -21.39
C LYS A 106 33.14 -9.54 -21.03
#